data_AF-A0A402DBX3-F1
#
_entry.id   AF-A0A402DBX3-F1
#
_cell.length_a   1.000
_cell.length_b   1.000
_cell.length_c   1.000
_cell.angle_alpha   90.00
_cell.angle_beta   90.00
_cell.angle_gamma   90.00
#
_symmetry.space_group_name_H-M   'P 1'
#
loop_
_entity.id
_entity.type
_entity.pdbx_description
1 polymer ?
#
loop_
_entity_poly.entity_id
_entity_poly.type
_entity_poly.pdbx_seq_one_letter_code
_entity_poly.pdbx_strand_id
1 'polypeptide(L)'
;MEINNILETEDREVFMTLSQTYQEWKEATKQEGRQEGRQEGRQEGRQEGKLESIPRLLALGLSVEQIAQALDLDLEQVRQAIQETP
;
A
#
# COMPACT_ATOMS: atom_id res chain seq x y z
N MET A 1 50.12 -17.46 -27.67
CA MET A 1 49.37 -16.24 -27.36
C MET A 1 48.46 -16.60 -26.20
N GLU A 2 49.01 -16.58 -24.99
CA GLU A 2 48.25 -16.87 -23.77
C GLU A 2 47.54 -15.57 -23.39
N ILE A 3 46.24 -15.50 -23.69
CA ILE A 3 45.38 -14.48 -23.11
C ILE A 3 45.22 -14.89 -21.65
N ASN A 4 46.21 -14.51 -20.85
CA ASN A 4 46.23 -14.78 -19.43
C ASN A 4 45.03 -14.08 -18.79
N ASN A 5 44.23 -14.95 -18.19
CA ASN A 5 43.15 -14.77 -17.24
C ASN A 5 43.40 -13.62 -16.23
N ILE A 6 43.17 -12.37 -16.64
CA ILE A 6 43.16 -11.20 -15.75
C ILE A 6 41.70 -10.78 -15.58
N LEU A 7 40.98 -11.53 -14.75
CA LEU A 7 40.07 -10.90 -13.81
C LEU A 7 40.86 -10.95 -12.51
N GLU A 8 41.44 -9.83 -12.10
CA GLU A 8 42.13 -9.76 -10.82
C GLU A 8 41.15 -10.20 -9.73
N THR A 9 41.65 -10.88 -8.70
CA THR A 9 40.80 -11.50 -7.67
C THR A 9 39.87 -10.45 -7.02
N GLU A 10 40.32 -9.20 -6.99
CA GLU A 10 39.58 -8.00 -6.59
C GLU A 10 38.39 -7.68 -7.52
N ASP A 11 38.54 -7.75 -8.84
CA ASP A 11 37.43 -7.54 -9.80
C ASP A 11 36.34 -8.60 -9.63
N ARG A 12 36.74 -9.84 -9.30
CA ARG A 12 35.80 -10.93 -9.03
C ARG A 12 35.06 -10.74 -7.71
N GLU A 13 35.74 -10.29 -6.66
CA GLU A 13 35.13 -9.96 -5.38
C GLU A 13 34.15 -8.80 -5.51
N VAL A 14 34.55 -7.71 -6.18
CA VAL A 14 33.70 -6.56 -6.47
C VAL A 14 32.46 -6.98 -7.27
N PHE A 15 32.62 -7.80 -8.30
CA PHE A 15 31.48 -8.31 -9.08
C PHE A 15 30.54 -9.20 -8.24
N MET A 16 31.07 -10.09 -7.39
CA MET A 16 30.25 -10.94 -6.53
C MET A 16 29.50 -10.12 -5.46
N THR A 17 30.16 -9.16 -4.82
CA THR A 17 29.53 -8.26 -3.85
C THR A 17 28.47 -7.38 -4.50
N LEU A 18 28.74 -6.79 -5.68
CA LEU A 18 27.75 -6.01 -6.42
C LEU A 18 26.54 -6.86 -6.85
N SER A 19 26.76 -8.10 -7.29
CA SER A 19 25.67 -9.02 -7.64
C SER A 19 24.82 -9.39 -6.42
N GLN A 20 25.46 -9.71 -5.29
CA GLN A 20 24.77 -10.06 -4.05
C GLN A 20 23.99 -8.87 -3.47
N THR A 21 24.64 -7.71 -3.33
CA THR A 21 23.98 -6.48 -2.85
C THR A 21 22.83 -6.04 -3.74
N TYR A 22 22.95 -6.21 -5.07
CA TYR A 22 21.85 -5.95 -5.99
C TYR A 22 20.67 -6.91 -5.78
N GLN A 23 20.93 -8.20 -5.55
CA GLN A 23 19.88 -9.18 -5.23
C GLN A 23 19.19 -8.86 -3.92
N GLU A 24 19.95 -8.56 -2.86
CA GLU A 24 19.45 -8.16 -1.56
C GLU A 24 18.60 -6.88 -1.67
N TRP A 25 19.07 -5.87 -2.40
CA TRP A 25 18.32 -4.64 -2.64
C TRP A 25 17.03 -4.91 -3.43
N LYS A 26 17.08 -5.72 -4.48
CA LYS A 26 15.90 -6.10 -5.28
C LYS A 26 14.86 -6.83 -4.45
N GLU A 27 15.30 -7.73 -3.57
CA GLU A 27 14.41 -8.45 -2.65
C GLU A 27 13.83 -7.52 -1.59
N ALA A 28 14.65 -6.68 -0.97
CA ALA A 28 14.22 -5.69 0.01
C ALA A 28 13.16 -4.75 -0.57
N THR A 29 13.42 -4.12 -1.71
CA THR A 29 12.48 -3.21 -2.38
C THR A 29 11.18 -3.91 -2.79
N LYS A 30 11.25 -5.19 -3.21
CA LYS A 30 10.05 -5.97 -3.52
C LYS A 30 9.22 -6.28 -2.26
N GLN A 31 9.88 -6.56 -1.14
CA GLN A 31 9.19 -6.80 0.13
C GLN A 31 8.60 -5.50 0.70
N GLU A 32 9.31 -4.39 0.57
CA GLU A 32 8.86 -3.06 0.96
C GLU A 32 7.59 -2.68 0.18
N GLY A 33 7.63 -2.71 -1.16
CA GLY A 33 6.45 -2.38 -1.97
C GLY A 33 5.23 -3.29 -1.71
N ARG A 34 5.46 -4.58 -1.36
CA ARG A 34 4.37 -5.48 -0.92
C ARG A 34 3.82 -5.14 0.46
N GLN A 35 4.64 -4.60 1.36
CA GLN A 35 4.22 -4.17 2.69
C GLN A 35 3.44 -2.86 2.60
N GLU A 36 3.94 -1.91 1.82
CA GLU A 36 3.29 -0.64 1.53
C GLU A 36 1.92 -0.86 0.88
N GLY A 37 1.86 -1.59 -0.24
CA GLY A 37 0.58 -1.86 -0.92
C GLY A 37 -0.43 -2.60 -0.04
N ARG A 38 0.01 -3.48 0.86
CA ARG A 38 -0.89 -4.13 1.85
C ARG A 38 -1.35 -3.18 2.95
N GLN A 39 -0.56 -2.15 3.29
CA GLN A 39 -0.94 -1.15 4.28
C GLN A 39 -1.90 -0.13 3.67
N GLU A 40 -1.62 0.34 2.46
CA GLU A 40 -2.46 1.25 1.69
C GLU A 40 -3.82 0.60 1.41
N GLY A 41 -3.84 -0.60 0.80
CA GLY A 41 -5.10 -1.28 0.49
C GLY A 41 -5.95 -1.62 1.73
N ARG A 42 -5.33 -1.82 2.90
CA ARG A 42 -6.08 -1.97 4.17
C ARG A 42 -6.66 -0.65 4.68
N GLN A 43 -5.99 0.48 4.43
CA GLN A 43 -6.50 1.80 4.80
C GLN A 43 -7.64 2.21 3.87
N GLU A 44 -7.43 2.09 2.56
CA GLU A 44 -8.42 2.38 1.52
C GLU A 44 -9.66 1.50 1.70
N GLY A 45 -9.51 0.17 1.79
CA GLY A 45 -10.65 -0.72 1.96
C GLY A 45 -11.44 -0.51 3.26
N ARG A 46 -10.79 -0.02 4.34
CA ARG A 46 -11.51 0.41 5.55
C ARG A 46 -12.30 1.69 5.33
N GLN A 47 -11.73 2.65 4.60
CA GLN A 47 -12.42 3.90 4.29
C GLN A 47 -13.61 3.65 3.35
N GLU A 48 -13.40 2.91 2.27
CA GLU A 48 -14.45 2.51 1.32
C GLU A 48 -15.56 1.75 2.02
N GLY A 49 -15.23 0.73 2.83
CA GLY A 49 -16.22 -0.04 3.57
C GLY A 49 -17.05 0.78 4.57
N LYS A 50 -16.46 1.83 5.18
CA LYS A 50 -17.23 2.80 5.99
C LYS A 50 -18.21 3.55 5.10
N LEU A 51 -17.75 4.14 3.99
CA LEU A 51 -18.59 4.94 3.09
C LEU A 51 -19.72 4.11 2.48
N GLU A 52 -19.44 2.90 2.01
CA GLU A 52 -20.44 1.97 1.45
C GLU A 52 -21.51 1.53 2.47
N SER A 53 -21.20 1.59 3.77
CA SER A 53 -22.16 1.25 4.82
C SER A 53 -23.20 2.36 5.07
N ILE A 54 -22.91 3.60 4.68
CA ILE A 54 -23.74 4.78 4.96
C ILE A 54 -25.18 4.63 4.45
N PRO A 55 -25.46 4.23 3.19
CA PRO A 55 -26.83 4.08 2.70
C PRO A 55 -27.65 3.08 3.51
N ARG A 56 -27.02 1.98 3.94
CA ARG A 56 -27.68 0.97 4.78
C ARG A 56 -28.00 1.53 6.17
N LEU A 57 -27.10 2.28 6.78
CA LEU A 57 -27.31 2.88 8.09
C LEU A 57 -28.41 3.94 8.06
N LEU A 58 -28.49 4.73 6.99
CA LEU A 58 -29.61 5.65 6.75
C LEU A 58 -30.95 4.91 6.61
N ALA A 59 -30.97 3.81 5.87
CA ALA A 59 -32.17 2.97 5.73
C ALA A 59 -32.63 2.35 7.06
N LEU A 60 -31.71 2.17 8.02
CA LEU A 60 -32.01 1.75 9.39
C LEU A 60 -32.46 2.91 10.30
N GLY A 61 -32.55 4.14 9.78
CA GLY A 61 -33.08 5.31 10.47
C GLY A 61 -32.05 6.10 11.30
N LEU A 62 -30.75 5.85 11.11
CA LEU A 62 -29.71 6.65 11.77
C LEU A 62 -29.60 8.02 11.11
N SER A 63 -29.35 9.05 11.92
CA SER A 63 -29.02 10.41 11.42
C SER A 63 -27.59 10.50 10.89
N VAL A 64 -27.33 11.51 10.06
CA VAL A 64 -25.99 11.80 9.50
C VAL A 64 -24.97 11.97 10.62
N GLU A 65 -25.35 12.63 11.71
CA GLU A 65 -24.49 12.87 12.87
C GLU A 65 -24.15 11.58 13.62
N GLN A 66 -25.13 10.68 13.78
CA GLN A 66 -24.90 9.36 14.38
C GLN A 66 -24.02 8.47 13.51
N ILE A 67 -24.18 8.55 12.19
CA ILE A 67 -23.37 7.77 11.24
C ILE A 67 -21.92 8.27 11.25
N ALA A 68 -21.71 9.59 11.19
CA ALA A 68 -20.39 10.20 11.29
C ALA A 68 -19.67 9.76 12.57
N GLN A 69 -20.38 9.80 13.72
CA GLN A 69 -19.83 9.31 14.98
C GLN A 69 -19.56 7.80 14.99
N ALA A 70 -20.48 6.98 14.48
CA ALA A 70 -20.35 5.52 14.51
C ALA A 70 -19.24 5.00 13.60
N LEU A 71 -19.02 5.66 12.47
CA LEU A 71 -18.01 5.29 11.48
C LEU A 71 -16.69 6.04 11.65
N ASP A 72 -16.59 6.96 12.61
CA ASP A 72 -15.43 7.84 12.79
C ASP A 72 -15.08 8.54 11.46
N LEU A 73 -16.08 9.24 10.94
CA LEU A 73 -16.04 10.04 9.71
C LEU A 73 -16.44 11.47 10.05
N ASP A 74 -16.02 12.42 9.23
CA ASP A 74 -16.55 13.78 9.32
C ASP A 74 -17.93 13.89 8.64
N LEU A 75 -18.69 14.93 9.01
CA LEU A 75 -20.04 15.13 8.47
C LEU A 75 -20.05 15.37 6.96
N GLU A 76 -18.98 15.97 6.42
CA GLU A 76 -18.89 16.27 4.99
C GLU A 76 -18.67 14.99 4.19
N GLN A 77 -17.80 14.09 4.63
CA GLN A 77 -17.60 12.74 4.08
C GLN A 77 -18.91 11.96 4.03
N VAL A 78 -19.69 12.01 5.11
CA VAL A 78 -21.00 11.34 5.13
C VAL A 78 -21.96 11.99 4.13
N ARG A 79 -21.99 13.33 4.05
CA ARG A 79 -22.84 14.05 3.09
C ARG A 79 -22.44 13.81 1.64
N GLN A 80 -21.14 13.72 1.34
CA GLN A 80 -20.64 13.44 -0.01
C GLN A 80 -21.00 12.02 -0.43
N ALA A 81 -20.79 11.02 0.43
CA ALA A 81 -21.16 9.64 0.15
C ALA A 81 -22.65 9.45 -0.20
N ILE A 82 -23.53 10.27 0.40
CA ILE A 82 -24.97 10.27 0.09
C ILE A 82 -25.24 10.89 -1.29
N GLN A 83 -24.53 11.96 -1.65
CA GLN A 83 -24.72 12.69 -2.91
C GLN A 83 -24.14 11.95 -4.13
N GLU A 84 -23.10 11.15 -3.92
CA GLU A 84 -22.46 10.35 -4.97
C GLU A 84 -23.19 9.03 -5.27
N THR A 85 -24.19 8.66 -4.47
CA THR A 85 -25.04 7.49 -4.74
C THR A 85 -26.16 7.89 -5.73
N PRO A 86 -26.17 7.38 -6.98
CA PRO A 86 -27.21 7.70 -7.97
C PRO A 86 -28.60 7.11 -7.63
#